data_AF-A0A954ZVJ0-F1
#
_entry.id   AF-A0A954ZVJ0-F1
#
_cell.length_a   1.000
_cell.length_b   1.000
_cell.length_c   1.000
_cell.angle_alpha   90.00
_cell.angle_beta   90.00
_cell.angle_gamma   90.00
#
_symmetry.space_group_name_H-M   'P 1'
#
loop_
_entity.id
_entity.type
_entity.pdbx_description
1 polymer ?
#
loop_
_entity_poly.entity_id
_entity_poly.type
_entity_poly.pdbx_seq_one_letter_code
_entity_poly.pdbx_strand_id
1 'polypeptide(L)'
;MTRDRSPSREETDRRAFAFVMVILLLMVVSMGLGLAMMRFSAQSKTVARQVAKYQEHHLGRGLQEAIGAWLRQQNGRDLTEVLEPLTGHAMDIVLADGSEVSVFLRDAQGAALSNLSGSSDMEIEEGGLLLRNLAANTDEDQYLRDTRPFGPFKISIASASDRVLDAASRVIAGSLADRFLAELGSLRYSGEPITRTELTRVATAAGLDAEQRAALFRVFATDIELWAVIIEVRAGGGMRQGQTIARYGGVTSIRINSSSRTGNPQELGAFITWRELELGQDYDLSQLY
;
A
#
# COMPACT_ATOMS: atom_id res chain seq x y z
N MET A 1 52.38 66.90 -37.04
CA MET A 1 53.64 66.61 -36.32
C MET A 1 53.28 65.95 -34.99
N THR A 2 53.14 64.63 -35.01
CA THR A 2 52.67 63.80 -33.89
C THR A 2 53.90 63.25 -33.18
N ARG A 3 54.14 63.64 -31.93
CA ARG A 3 55.26 63.14 -31.12
C ARG A 3 55.00 61.68 -30.76
N ASP A 4 55.76 60.79 -31.37
CA ASP A 4 55.86 59.39 -31.00
C ASP A 4 56.50 59.30 -29.60
N ARG A 5 55.68 58.97 -28.59
CA ARG A 5 56.15 58.70 -27.22
C ARG A 5 56.21 57.18 -27.06
N SER A 6 57.35 56.61 -27.38
CA SER A 6 57.66 55.22 -27.01
C SER A 6 57.63 55.09 -25.48
N PRO A 7 56.83 54.17 -24.90
CA PRO A 7 56.76 53.99 -23.46
C PRO A 7 58.14 53.63 -22.88
N SER A 8 58.48 54.19 -21.72
CA SER A 8 59.72 53.84 -21.02
C SER A 8 59.66 52.37 -20.55
N ARG A 9 60.80 51.66 -20.56
CA ARG A 9 60.88 50.24 -20.14
C ARG A 9 60.26 49.99 -18.76
N GLU A 10 60.34 50.97 -17.86
CA GLU A 10 59.75 50.93 -16.52
C GLU A 10 58.20 50.95 -16.53
N GLU A 11 57.57 51.64 -17.48
CA GLU A 11 56.11 51.59 -17.66
C GLU A 11 55.65 50.24 -18.19
N THR A 12 56.41 49.61 -19.09
CA THR A 12 56.09 48.27 -19.60
C THR A 12 56.19 47.20 -18.51
N ASP A 13 57.18 47.28 -17.62
CA ASP A 13 57.32 46.31 -16.51
C ASP A 13 56.21 46.47 -15.46
N ARG A 14 55.83 47.71 -15.12
CA ARG A 14 54.70 47.97 -14.21
C ARG A 14 53.37 47.49 -14.80
N ARG A 15 53.17 47.66 -16.10
CA ARG A 15 51.96 47.19 -16.81
C ARG A 15 51.91 45.66 -16.88
N ALA A 16 53.04 44.99 -17.10
CA ALA A 16 53.11 43.53 -17.10
C ALA A 16 52.79 42.94 -15.72
N PHE A 17 53.34 43.53 -14.65
CA PHE A 17 53.02 43.11 -13.28
C PHE A 17 51.53 43.32 -12.94
N ALA A 18 50.97 44.49 -13.28
CA ALA A 18 49.55 44.78 -13.07
C ALA A 18 48.64 43.80 -13.84
N PHE A 19 49.00 43.44 -15.06
CA PHE A 19 48.25 42.48 -15.88
C PHE A 19 48.22 41.09 -15.24
N VAL A 20 49.37 40.57 -14.77
CA VAL A 20 49.45 39.28 -14.06
C VAL A 20 48.62 39.31 -12.78
N MET A 21 48.67 40.39 -12.01
CA MET A 21 47.84 40.55 -10.81
C MET A 21 46.34 40.52 -11.12
N VAL A 22 45.90 41.19 -12.20
CA VAL A 22 44.49 41.17 -12.61
C VAL A 22 44.07 39.77 -13.05
N ILE A 23 44.92 39.02 -13.77
CA ILE A 23 44.63 37.64 -14.13
C ILE A 23 44.48 36.76 -12.89
N LEU A 24 45.38 36.88 -11.91
CA LEU A 24 45.28 36.12 -10.66
C LEU A 24 44.01 36.48 -9.89
N LEU A 25 43.65 37.76 -9.83
CA LEU A 25 42.40 38.22 -9.20
C LEU A 25 41.18 37.63 -9.91
N LEU A 26 41.14 37.65 -11.24
CA LEU A 26 40.04 37.05 -12.03
C LEU A 26 39.95 35.55 -11.79
N MET A 27 41.09 34.86 -11.69
CA MET A 27 41.13 33.42 -11.38
C MET A 27 40.52 33.14 -10.00
N VAL A 28 40.90 33.90 -8.96
CA VAL A 28 40.37 33.75 -7.61
C VAL A 28 38.86 34.07 -7.56
N VAL A 29 38.41 35.13 -8.24
CA VAL A 29 36.99 35.48 -8.33
C VAL A 29 36.19 34.39 -9.05
N SER A 30 36.69 33.88 -10.17
CA SER A 30 36.01 32.82 -10.92
C SER A 30 35.90 31.52 -10.12
N MET A 31 36.96 31.16 -9.37
CA MET A 31 36.95 30.01 -8.46
C MET A 31 35.96 30.23 -7.31
N GLY A 32 35.93 31.42 -6.72
CA GLY A 32 34.95 31.78 -5.68
C GLY A 32 33.50 31.67 -6.18
N LEU A 33 33.23 32.14 -7.39
CA LEU A 33 31.93 32.05 -8.03
C LEU A 33 31.52 30.60 -8.31
N GLY A 34 32.46 29.78 -8.81
CA GLY A 34 32.25 28.35 -9.03
C GLY A 34 31.89 27.61 -7.74
N LEU A 35 32.61 27.86 -6.64
CA LEU A 35 32.31 27.28 -5.32
C LEU A 35 30.94 27.71 -4.81
N ALA A 36 30.57 28.99 -4.96
CA ALA A 36 29.27 29.50 -4.56
C ALA A 36 28.12 28.85 -5.34
N MET A 37 28.28 28.68 -6.67
CA MET A 37 27.29 28.02 -7.51
C MET A 37 27.12 26.54 -7.17
N MET A 38 28.21 25.82 -6.88
CA MET A 38 28.13 24.41 -6.44
C MET A 38 27.38 24.28 -5.12
N ARG A 39 27.62 25.18 -4.16
CA ARG A 39 26.90 25.22 -2.88
C ARG A 39 25.41 25.51 -3.09
N PHE A 40 25.08 26.48 -3.93
CA PHE A 40 23.68 26.82 -4.24
C PHE A 40 22.95 25.64 -4.92
N SER A 41 23.59 24.96 -5.87
CA SER A 41 23.04 23.77 -6.52
C SER A 41 22.76 22.64 -5.52
N ALA A 42 23.70 22.36 -4.62
CA ALA A 42 23.51 21.36 -3.56
C ALA A 42 22.37 21.74 -2.60
N GLN A 43 22.30 23.01 -2.18
CA GLN A 43 21.24 23.50 -1.30
C GLN A 43 19.86 23.44 -1.97
N SER A 44 19.75 23.85 -3.23
CA SER A 44 18.49 23.80 -3.99
C SER A 44 17.94 22.38 -4.11
N LYS A 45 18.81 21.38 -4.36
CA LYS A 45 18.43 19.97 -4.40
C LYS A 45 17.95 19.46 -3.05
N THR A 46 18.60 19.86 -1.96
CA THR A 46 18.17 19.50 -0.59
C THR A 46 16.81 20.10 -0.26
N VAL A 47 16.60 21.38 -0.56
CA VAL A 47 15.31 22.05 -0.35
C VAL A 47 14.21 21.38 -1.20
N ALA A 48 14.48 21.08 -2.48
CA ALA A 48 13.52 20.38 -3.34
C ALA A 48 13.12 19.01 -2.78
N ARG A 49 14.08 18.24 -2.25
CA ARG A 49 13.79 16.97 -1.56
C ARG A 49 12.99 17.14 -0.27
N GLN A 50 13.31 18.16 0.53
CA GLN A 50 12.57 18.46 1.76
C GLN A 50 11.14 18.88 1.47
N VAL A 51 10.93 19.73 0.48
CA VAL A 51 9.59 20.15 0.03
C VAL A 51 8.82 18.95 -0.52
N ALA A 52 9.44 18.12 -1.36
CA ALA A 52 8.80 16.91 -1.88
C ALA A 52 8.37 15.97 -0.75
N LYS A 53 9.28 15.65 0.19
CA LYS A 53 8.97 14.80 1.35
C LYS A 53 7.88 15.39 2.24
N TYR A 54 7.87 16.70 2.42
CA TYR A 54 6.85 17.39 3.20
C TYR A 54 5.48 17.32 2.50
N GLN A 55 5.44 17.62 1.19
CA GLN A 55 4.22 17.52 0.39
C GLN A 55 3.66 16.10 0.40
N GLU A 56 4.52 15.10 0.24
CA GLU A 56 4.16 13.69 0.27
C GLU A 56 3.55 13.27 1.63
N HIS A 57 4.20 13.65 2.74
CA HIS A 57 3.68 13.36 4.08
C HIS A 57 2.33 14.01 4.36
N HIS A 58 2.15 15.26 3.93
CA HIS A 58 0.89 15.99 4.12
C HIS A 58 -0.21 15.51 3.18
N LEU A 59 0.13 15.16 1.94
CA LEU A 59 -0.80 14.55 1.00
C LEU A 59 -1.29 13.21 1.54
N GLY A 60 -0.38 12.33 1.97
CA GLY A 60 -0.73 11.04 2.56
C GLY A 60 -1.67 11.18 3.74
N ARG A 61 -1.37 12.08 4.69
CA ARG A 61 -2.24 12.32 5.85
C ARG A 61 -3.61 12.90 5.45
N GLY A 62 -3.65 13.85 4.52
CA GLY A 62 -4.91 14.44 4.04
C GLY A 62 -5.79 13.41 3.34
N LEU A 63 -5.20 12.54 2.52
CA LEU A 63 -5.88 11.42 1.86
C LEU A 63 -6.41 10.42 2.89
N GLN A 64 -5.61 10.08 3.89
CA GLN A 64 -6.00 9.18 4.97
C GLN A 64 -7.22 9.73 5.76
N GLU A 65 -7.24 11.03 6.04
CA GLU A 65 -8.37 11.69 6.70
C GLU A 65 -9.62 11.72 5.82
N ALA A 66 -9.48 12.10 4.55
CA ALA A 66 -10.57 12.16 3.59
C ALA A 66 -11.22 10.78 3.38
N ILE A 67 -10.41 9.74 3.17
CA ILE A 67 -10.90 8.36 2.99
C ILE A 67 -11.48 7.84 4.31
N GLY A 68 -10.83 8.11 5.45
CA GLY A 68 -11.39 7.77 6.75
C GLY A 68 -12.76 8.41 7.00
N ALA A 69 -12.98 9.64 6.54
CA ALA A 69 -14.28 10.31 6.61
C ALA A 69 -15.31 9.65 5.68
N TRP A 70 -14.92 9.33 4.44
CA TRP A 70 -15.79 8.62 3.50
C TRP A 70 -16.19 7.23 4.01
N LEU A 71 -15.24 6.44 4.53
CA LEU A 71 -15.51 5.12 5.13
C LEU A 71 -16.52 5.20 6.27
N ARG A 72 -16.42 6.23 7.13
CA ARG A 72 -17.40 6.45 8.19
C ARG A 72 -18.81 6.75 7.66
N GLN A 73 -18.93 7.35 6.47
CA GLN A 73 -20.24 7.58 5.82
C GLN A 73 -20.82 6.29 5.23
N GLN A 74 -19.98 5.31 4.88
CA GLN A 74 -20.42 4.00 4.39
C GLN A 74 -20.76 3.01 5.51
N ASN A 75 -20.57 3.37 6.78
CA ASN A 75 -20.88 2.49 7.91
C ASN A 75 -22.34 1.98 7.85
N GLY A 76 -22.49 0.66 7.82
CA GLY A 76 -23.80 -0.01 7.75
C GLY A 76 -24.28 -0.35 6.34
N ARG A 77 -23.51 0.00 5.30
CA ARG A 77 -23.71 -0.52 3.94
C ARG A 77 -22.73 -1.65 3.67
N ASP A 78 -23.13 -2.59 2.80
CA ASP A 78 -22.18 -3.53 2.23
C ASP A 78 -21.29 -2.77 1.24
N LEU A 79 -19.98 -2.75 1.50
CA LEU A 79 -19.04 -2.07 0.62
C LEU A 79 -19.00 -2.71 -0.77
N THR A 80 -19.26 -4.01 -0.88
CA THR A 80 -19.27 -4.68 -2.18
C THR A 80 -20.35 -4.14 -3.13
N GLU A 81 -21.41 -3.52 -2.60
CA GLU A 81 -22.45 -2.86 -3.41
C GLU A 81 -22.04 -1.46 -3.90
N VAL A 82 -21.08 -0.82 -3.23
CA VAL A 82 -20.62 0.55 -3.53
C VAL A 82 -19.40 0.53 -4.45
N LEU A 83 -18.61 -0.54 -4.40
CA LEU A 83 -17.38 -0.68 -5.17
C LEU A 83 -17.64 -1.19 -6.59
N GLU A 84 -16.81 -0.76 -7.54
CA GLU A 84 -16.80 -1.38 -8.86
C GLU A 84 -16.37 -2.86 -8.73
N PRO A 85 -17.20 -3.83 -9.19
CA PRO A 85 -16.99 -5.25 -8.89
C PRO A 85 -15.65 -5.84 -9.35
N LEU A 86 -15.08 -5.33 -10.44
CA LEU A 86 -13.86 -5.89 -11.05
C LEU A 86 -12.58 -5.26 -10.51
N THR A 87 -12.58 -3.94 -10.31
CA THR A 87 -11.38 -3.19 -9.98
C THR A 87 -11.27 -2.89 -8.48
N GLY A 88 -12.41 -2.88 -7.79
CA GLY A 88 -12.55 -2.34 -6.45
C GLY A 88 -12.55 -0.81 -6.41
N HIS A 89 -12.75 -0.12 -7.53
CA HIS A 89 -12.79 1.35 -7.57
C HIS A 89 -13.94 1.88 -6.73
N ALA A 90 -13.65 2.91 -5.93
CA ALA A 90 -14.58 3.47 -4.97
C ALA A 90 -14.98 4.91 -5.31
N MET A 91 -13.99 5.75 -5.62
CA MET A 91 -14.21 7.16 -5.94
C MET A 91 -12.97 7.78 -6.58
N ASP A 92 -13.20 8.88 -7.30
CA ASP A 92 -12.17 9.78 -7.78
C ASP A 92 -12.30 11.16 -7.13
N ILE A 93 -11.17 11.76 -6.77
CA ILE A 93 -11.09 13.12 -6.21
C ILE A 93 -10.24 13.96 -7.16
N VAL A 94 -10.82 14.99 -7.74
CA VAL A 94 -10.09 15.95 -8.57
C VAL A 94 -9.59 17.10 -7.70
N LEU A 95 -8.28 17.29 -7.68
CA LEU A 95 -7.60 18.33 -6.93
C LEU A 95 -7.61 19.67 -7.69
N ALA A 96 -7.32 20.76 -6.98
CA ALA A 96 -7.36 22.11 -7.56
C ALA A 96 -6.30 22.35 -8.65
N ASP A 97 -5.22 21.57 -8.65
CA ASP A 97 -4.17 21.57 -9.68
C ASP A 97 -4.52 20.69 -10.90
N GLY A 98 -5.72 20.09 -10.90
CA GLY A 98 -6.21 19.16 -11.91
C GLY A 98 -5.76 17.72 -11.72
N SER A 99 -4.91 17.43 -10.72
CA SER A 99 -4.48 16.06 -10.44
C SER A 99 -5.68 15.22 -9.98
N GLU A 100 -5.68 13.94 -10.35
CA GLU A 100 -6.76 13.01 -10.03
C GLU A 100 -6.27 12.00 -9.00
N VAL A 101 -7.06 11.77 -7.97
CA VAL A 101 -6.81 10.76 -6.95
C VAL A 101 -7.88 9.69 -7.07
N SER A 102 -7.51 8.51 -7.55
CA SER A 102 -8.41 7.35 -7.62
C SER A 102 -8.22 6.47 -6.40
N VAL A 103 -9.33 6.11 -5.74
CA VAL A 103 -9.34 5.27 -4.53
C VAL A 103 -9.93 3.91 -4.87
N PHE A 104 -9.22 2.85 -4.50
CA PHE A 104 -9.61 1.46 -4.69
C PHE A 104 -9.66 0.76 -3.33
N LEU A 105 -10.64 -0.11 -3.13
CA LEU A 105 -10.76 -0.99 -1.98
C LEU A 105 -10.71 -2.43 -2.45
N ARG A 106 -9.91 -3.24 -1.77
CA ARG A 106 -9.78 -4.67 -2.02
C ARG A 106 -9.90 -5.44 -0.73
N ASP A 107 -10.39 -6.66 -0.85
CA ASP A 107 -10.39 -7.61 0.25
C ASP A 107 -8.95 -7.96 0.65
N ALA A 108 -8.59 -7.66 1.90
CA ALA A 108 -7.28 -7.94 2.48
C ALA A 108 -7.29 -9.18 3.39
N GLN A 109 -8.43 -9.88 3.44
CA GLN A 109 -8.66 -10.99 4.34
C GLN A 109 -8.41 -12.36 3.68
N GLY A 110 -7.92 -12.40 2.45
CA GLY A 110 -7.58 -13.64 1.73
C GLY A 110 -6.31 -14.35 2.24
N ALA A 111 -5.39 -13.63 2.86
CA ALA A 111 -4.18 -14.23 3.45
C ALA A 111 -4.48 -15.00 4.76
N ALA A 112 -3.51 -15.73 5.32
CA ALA A 112 -3.62 -16.31 6.66
C ALA A 112 -3.06 -15.37 7.74
N LEU A 113 -3.68 -15.29 8.92
CA LEU A 113 -3.15 -14.47 10.02
C LEU A 113 -1.90 -15.13 10.63
N SER A 114 -0.72 -14.51 10.49
CA SER A 114 0.56 -15.01 11.02
C SER A 114 0.81 -14.64 12.47
N ASN A 115 0.25 -13.52 12.93
CA ASN A 115 0.35 -13.09 14.32
C ASN A 115 -0.93 -13.45 15.08
N LEU A 116 -0.88 -14.55 15.84
CA LEU A 116 -2.01 -15.05 16.62
C LEU A 116 -2.08 -14.44 18.04
N SER A 117 -1.25 -13.44 18.35
CA SER A 117 -1.31 -12.76 19.65
C SER A 117 -2.69 -12.13 19.88
N GLY A 118 -3.27 -12.39 21.05
CA GLY A 118 -4.62 -11.92 21.40
C GLY A 118 -5.78 -12.70 20.78
N SER A 119 -5.50 -13.78 20.03
CA SER A 119 -6.53 -14.72 19.57
C SER A 119 -6.94 -15.68 20.70
N SER A 120 -8.11 -16.29 20.58
CA SER A 120 -8.57 -17.34 21.50
C SER A 120 -7.75 -18.63 21.35
N ASP A 121 -7.76 -19.50 22.38
CA ASP A 121 -7.00 -20.78 22.36
C ASP A 121 -7.35 -21.63 21.12
N MET A 122 -8.63 -21.65 20.74
CA MET A 122 -9.11 -22.37 19.56
C MET A 122 -8.58 -21.77 18.25
N GLU A 123 -8.56 -20.43 18.12
CA GLU A 123 -7.97 -19.75 16.95
C GLU A 123 -6.45 -19.93 16.90
N ILE A 124 -5.77 -19.99 18.05
CA ILE A 124 -4.34 -20.28 18.13
C ILE A 124 -4.04 -21.69 17.61
N GLU A 125 -4.84 -22.69 18.02
CA GLU A 125 -4.70 -24.07 17.56
C GLU A 125 -4.96 -24.19 16.04
N GLU A 126 -6.12 -23.70 15.58
CA GLU A 126 -6.50 -23.75 14.16
C GLU A 126 -5.53 -22.94 13.28
N GLY A 127 -5.12 -21.74 13.73
CA GLY A 127 -4.16 -20.90 13.05
C GLY A 127 -2.76 -21.51 12.99
N GLY A 128 -2.29 -22.12 14.08
CA GLY A 128 -1.01 -22.81 14.11
C GLY A 128 -0.95 -23.99 13.12
N LEU A 129 -2.02 -24.78 13.04
CA LEU A 129 -2.14 -25.86 12.05
C LEU A 129 -2.19 -25.32 10.62
N LEU A 130 -2.92 -24.23 10.39
CA LEU A 130 -3.02 -23.60 9.07
C LEU A 130 -1.65 -23.09 8.59
N LEU A 131 -0.97 -22.30 9.41
CA LEU A 131 0.36 -21.75 9.08
C LEU A 131 1.39 -22.87 8.86
N ARG A 132 1.32 -23.95 9.64
CA ARG A 132 2.16 -25.12 9.44
C ARG A 132 1.89 -25.82 8.11
N ASN A 133 0.62 -26.01 7.74
CA ASN A 133 0.23 -26.59 6.46
C ASN A 133 0.67 -25.72 5.28
N LEU A 134 0.59 -24.39 5.43
CA LEU A 134 1.03 -23.44 4.42
C LEU A 134 2.56 -23.51 4.25
N ALA A 135 3.31 -23.37 5.35
CA ALA A 135 4.77 -23.42 5.34
C ALA A 135 5.35 -24.73 4.80
N ALA A 136 4.64 -25.86 4.97
CA ALA A 136 5.07 -27.14 4.42
C ALA A 136 5.03 -27.22 2.89
N ASN A 137 4.26 -26.33 2.23
CA ASN A 137 3.97 -26.41 0.80
C ASN A 137 4.38 -25.14 0.02
N THR A 138 5.10 -24.20 0.65
CA THR A 138 5.52 -22.93 0.04
C THR A 138 6.98 -22.60 0.33
N ASP A 139 7.59 -21.82 -0.55
CA ASP A 139 8.84 -21.11 -0.23
C ASP A 139 8.57 -19.89 0.69
N GLU A 140 9.64 -19.25 1.16
CA GLU A 140 9.57 -18.13 2.10
C GLU A 140 8.87 -16.90 1.49
N ASP A 141 9.23 -16.51 0.27
CA ASP A 141 8.62 -15.37 -0.41
C ASP A 141 7.12 -15.56 -0.60
N GLN A 142 6.72 -16.77 -0.94
CA GLN A 142 5.33 -17.11 -1.12
C GLN A 142 4.57 -17.21 0.20
N TYR A 143 5.20 -17.73 1.24
CA TYR A 143 4.64 -17.73 2.59
C TYR A 143 4.34 -16.29 3.06
N LEU A 144 5.24 -15.35 2.78
CA LEU A 144 5.03 -13.93 3.08
C LEU A 144 3.85 -13.33 2.29
N ARG A 145 3.64 -13.75 1.04
CA ARG A 145 2.48 -13.32 0.23
C ARG A 145 1.16 -13.95 0.68
N ASP A 146 1.20 -15.18 1.20
CA ASP A 146 0.02 -15.93 1.64
C ASP A 146 -0.31 -15.69 3.13
N THR A 147 0.44 -14.83 3.83
CA THR A 147 0.21 -14.49 5.24
C THR A 147 0.09 -12.98 5.48
N ARG A 148 -0.59 -12.61 6.58
CA ARG A 148 -0.73 -11.22 7.04
C ARG A 148 -0.49 -11.11 8.55
N PRO A 149 0.13 -10.03 9.05
CA PRO A 149 0.49 -9.90 10.46
C PRO A 149 -0.60 -9.27 11.35
N PHE A 150 -1.72 -8.80 10.79
CA PHE A 150 -2.78 -8.15 11.56
C PHE A 150 -4.17 -8.36 10.92
N GLY A 151 -5.20 -8.03 11.69
CA GLY A 151 -6.60 -8.16 11.29
C GLY A 151 -7.28 -9.39 11.89
N PRO A 152 -8.49 -9.71 11.44
CA PRO A 152 -9.25 -10.86 11.93
C PRO A 152 -8.57 -12.19 11.60
N PHE A 153 -8.82 -13.21 12.42
CA PHE A 153 -8.38 -14.58 12.18
C PHE A 153 -8.96 -15.17 10.88
N LYS A 154 -10.26 -14.94 10.65
CA LYS A 154 -11.02 -15.50 9.53
C LYS A 154 -10.39 -15.20 8.17
N ILE A 155 -10.62 -16.08 7.20
CA ILE A 155 -10.10 -15.96 5.84
C ILE A 155 -11.25 -15.74 4.86
N SER A 156 -11.13 -14.77 3.97
CA SER A 156 -12.10 -14.59 2.90
C SER A 156 -11.88 -15.62 1.79
N ILE A 157 -12.93 -16.38 1.47
CA ILE A 157 -12.88 -17.41 0.42
C ILE A 157 -12.71 -16.78 -0.97
N ALA A 158 -13.28 -15.58 -1.18
CA ALA A 158 -13.27 -14.92 -2.48
C ALA A 158 -11.85 -14.51 -2.90
N SER A 159 -11.08 -13.95 -1.97
CA SER A 159 -9.74 -13.39 -2.25
C SER A 159 -8.57 -14.31 -1.89
N ALA A 160 -8.79 -15.37 -1.10
CA ALA A 160 -7.72 -16.28 -0.70
C ALA A 160 -7.04 -16.96 -1.89
N SER A 161 -5.73 -17.19 -1.80
CA SER A 161 -5.03 -18.01 -2.80
C SER A 161 -5.44 -19.48 -2.64
N ASP A 162 -5.34 -20.27 -3.70
CA ASP A 162 -5.71 -21.70 -3.65
C ASP A 162 -4.89 -22.47 -2.60
N ARG A 163 -3.66 -22.01 -2.33
CA ARG A 163 -2.80 -22.56 -1.27
C ARG A 163 -3.33 -22.28 0.12
N VAL A 164 -3.80 -21.06 0.38
CA VAL A 164 -4.44 -20.70 1.64
C VAL A 164 -5.74 -21.50 1.81
N LEU A 165 -6.53 -21.67 0.74
CA LEU A 165 -7.74 -22.48 0.77
C LEU A 165 -7.46 -23.97 1.02
N ASP A 166 -6.43 -24.55 0.41
CA ASP A 166 -6.00 -25.93 0.68
C ASP A 166 -5.55 -26.09 2.15
N ALA A 167 -4.69 -25.19 2.64
CA ALA A 167 -4.22 -25.22 4.02
C ALA A 167 -5.37 -25.11 5.03
N ALA A 168 -6.32 -24.20 4.81
CA ALA A 168 -7.52 -24.04 5.63
C ALA A 168 -8.44 -25.27 5.53
N SER A 169 -8.63 -25.82 4.34
CA SER A 169 -9.45 -27.02 4.12
C SER A 169 -8.91 -28.24 4.85
N ARG A 170 -7.58 -28.39 4.95
CA ARG A 170 -6.94 -29.45 5.75
C ARG A 170 -7.21 -29.31 7.24
N VAL A 171 -7.24 -28.07 7.76
CA VAL A 171 -7.59 -27.81 9.17
C VAL A 171 -9.06 -28.14 9.45
N ILE A 172 -9.97 -27.73 8.56
CA ILE A 172 -11.41 -27.88 8.76
C ILE A 172 -11.87 -29.33 8.56
N ALA A 173 -11.45 -29.95 7.44
CA ALA A 173 -12.04 -31.18 6.93
C ALA A 173 -11.15 -32.42 7.13
N GLY A 174 -9.88 -32.26 7.52
CA GLY A 174 -8.95 -33.36 7.74
C GLY A 174 -8.81 -34.24 6.49
N SER A 175 -9.23 -35.50 6.58
CA SER A 175 -9.20 -36.45 5.46
C SER A 175 -10.16 -36.11 4.31
N LEU A 176 -11.16 -35.24 4.54
CA LEU A 176 -12.11 -34.79 3.53
C LEU A 176 -11.66 -33.50 2.81
N ALA A 177 -10.44 -33.01 3.08
CA ALA A 177 -9.93 -31.74 2.57
C ALA A 177 -10.03 -31.60 1.05
N ASP A 178 -9.58 -32.59 0.29
CA ASP A 178 -9.57 -32.51 -1.18
C ASP A 178 -11.00 -32.40 -1.76
N ARG A 179 -11.95 -33.16 -1.19
CA ARG A 179 -13.37 -33.10 -1.58
C ARG A 179 -13.97 -31.75 -1.19
N PHE A 180 -13.71 -31.29 0.02
CA PHE A 180 -14.21 -30.00 0.50
C PHE A 180 -13.65 -28.83 -0.34
N LEU A 181 -12.37 -28.86 -0.68
CA LEU A 181 -11.72 -27.87 -1.54
C LEU A 181 -12.32 -27.85 -2.94
N ALA A 182 -12.64 -29.01 -3.52
CA ALA A 182 -13.31 -29.09 -4.83
C ALA A 182 -14.70 -28.43 -4.82
N GLU A 183 -15.52 -28.71 -3.80
CA GLU A 183 -16.85 -28.09 -3.63
C GLU A 183 -16.73 -26.58 -3.37
N LEU A 184 -15.73 -26.17 -2.58
CA LEU A 184 -15.46 -24.75 -2.30
C LEU A 184 -15.02 -23.99 -3.56
N GLY A 185 -14.16 -24.61 -4.39
CA GLY A 185 -13.75 -24.05 -5.68
C GLY A 185 -14.94 -23.86 -6.61
N SER A 186 -15.85 -24.85 -6.69
CA SER A 186 -17.10 -24.73 -7.47
C SER A 186 -17.95 -23.53 -7.03
N LEU A 187 -18.10 -23.32 -5.72
CA LEU A 187 -18.79 -22.14 -5.19
C LEU A 187 -18.05 -20.84 -5.52
N ARG A 188 -16.71 -20.82 -5.39
CA ARG A 188 -15.90 -19.62 -5.66
C ARG A 188 -16.01 -19.14 -7.10
N TYR A 189 -16.02 -20.06 -8.06
CA TYR A 189 -16.07 -19.73 -9.49
C TYR A 189 -17.50 -19.58 -10.04
N SER A 190 -18.54 -19.78 -9.24
CA SER A 190 -19.93 -19.58 -9.69
C SER A 190 -20.29 -18.10 -9.88
N GLY A 191 -19.54 -17.19 -9.23
CA GLY A 191 -19.85 -15.76 -9.19
C GLY A 191 -21.01 -15.39 -8.28
N GLU A 192 -21.58 -16.37 -7.55
CA GLU A 192 -22.63 -16.12 -6.57
C GLU A 192 -22.05 -15.59 -5.25
N PRO A 193 -22.79 -14.73 -4.52
CA PRO A 193 -22.39 -14.30 -3.18
C PRO A 193 -22.19 -15.50 -2.24
N ILE A 194 -21.05 -15.54 -1.55
CA ILE A 194 -20.71 -16.62 -0.61
C ILE A 194 -21.46 -16.38 0.71
N THR A 195 -22.69 -16.88 0.79
CA THR A 195 -23.51 -16.75 2.01
C THR A 195 -23.29 -17.90 2.99
N ARG A 196 -23.75 -17.74 4.23
CA ARG A 196 -23.79 -18.83 5.23
C ARG A 196 -24.55 -20.06 4.74
N THR A 197 -25.63 -19.86 3.98
CA THR A 197 -26.42 -20.94 3.38
C THR A 197 -25.60 -21.72 2.36
N GLU A 198 -24.87 -21.02 1.50
CA GLU A 198 -24.00 -21.64 0.50
C GLU A 198 -22.85 -22.44 1.13
N LEU A 199 -22.22 -21.90 2.17
CA LEU A 199 -21.20 -22.63 2.92
C LEU A 199 -21.75 -23.88 3.61
N THR A 200 -22.98 -23.82 4.12
CA THR A 200 -23.64 -24.99 4.71
C THR A 200 -23.93 -26.06 3.65
N ARG A 201 -24.32 -25.65 2.44
CA ARG A 201 -24.54 -26.53 1.29
C ARG A 201 -23.24 -27.22 0.88
N VAL A 202 -22.16 -26.46 0.68
CA VAL A 202 -20.81 -26.97 0.36
C VAL A 202 -20.34 -27.97 1.43
N ALA A 203 -20.47 -27.62 2.71
CA ALA A 203 -20.07 -28.50 3.81
C ALA A 203 -20.85 -29.82 3.81
N THR A 204 -22.16 -29.76 3.55
CA THR A 204 -23.00 -30.96 3.47
C THR A 204 -22.64 -31.81 2.26
N ALA A 205 -22.39 -31.19 1.10
CA ALA A 205 -21.96 -31.87 -0.11
C ALA A 205 -20.60 -32.56 0.05
N ALA A 206 -19.68 -31.95 0.80
CA ALA A 206 -18.39 -32.51 1.14
C ALA A 206 -18.46 -33.63 2.21
N GLY A 207 -19.60 -33.77 2.91
CA GLY A 207 -19.79 -34.75 3.97
C GLY A 207 -19.21 -34.34 5.32
N LEU A 208 -19.06 -33.04 5.58
CA LEU A 208 -18.56 -32.54 6.86
C LEU A 208 -19.55 -32.80 8.00
N ASP A 209 -19.01 -33.23 9.14
CA ASP A 209 -19.79 -33.43 10.36
C ASP A 209 -20.14 -32.10 11.06
N ALA A 210 -20.77 -32.19 12.24
CA ALA A 210 -21.18 -31.00 12.99
C ALA A 210 -19.99 -30.16 13.52
N GLU A 211 -18.90 -30.80 13.92
CA GLU A 211 -17.72 -30.14 14.47
C GLU A 211 -16.93 -29.45 13.36
N GLN A 212 -16.73 -30.14 12.23
CA GLN A 212 -16.08 -29.60 11.04
C GLN A 212 -16.88 -28.42 10.45
N ARG A 213 -18.21 -28.49 10.46
CA ARG A 213 -19.06 -27.34 10.09
C ARG A 213 -18.93 -26.17 11.05
N ALA A 214 -18.70 -26.41 12.33
CA ALA A 214 -18.43 -25.32 13.26
C ALA A 214 -17.05 -24.69 12.97
N ALA A 215 -16.02 -25.51 12.71
CA ALA A 215 -14.69 -25.06 12.32
C ALA A 215 -14.71 -24.21 11.03
N LEU A 216 -15.50 -24.63 10.03
CA LEU A 216 -15.73 -23.87 8.80
C LEU A 216 -16.10 -22.40 9.06
N PHE A 217 -17.05 -22.15 9.96
CA PHE A 217 -17.52 -20.80 10.27
C PHE A 217 -16.60 -20.00 11.21
N ARG A 218 -15.64 -20.67 11.86
CA ARG A 218 -14.56 -20.04 12.62
C ARG A 218 -13.41 -19.63 11.72
N VAL A 219 -13.05 -20.46 10.75
CA VAL A 219 -11.91 -20.24 9.85
C VAL A 219 -12.27 -19.35 8.67
N PHE A 220 -13.45 -19.48 8.07
CA PHE A 220 -13.84 -18.64 6.92
C PHE A 220 -14.75 -17.48 7.29
N ALA A 221 -14.50 -16.36 6.62
CA ALA A 221 -15.34 -15.18 6.66
C ALA A 221 -16.51 -15.31 5.67
N THR A 222 -17.68 -14.91 6.15
CA THR A 222 -18.85 -14.63 5.31
C THR A 222 -18.94 -13.12 5.04
N ASP A 223 -18.50 -12.31 5.99
CA ASP A 223 -18.37 -10.86 5.86
C ASP A 223 -16.89 -10.46 5.93
N ILE A 224 -16.46 -9.61 5.00
CA ILE A 224 -15.08 -9.11 4.93
C ILE A 224 -14.94 -7.94 5.91
N GLU A 225 -14.06 -8.09 6.91
CA GLU A 225 -13.81 -7.07 7.91
C GLU A 225 -12.49 -6.31 7.67
N LEU A 226 -11.60 -6.85 6.83
CA LEU A 226 -10.28 -6.28 6.56
C LEU A 226 -10.17 -5.85 5.10
N TRP A 227 -9.94 -4.56 4.90
CA TRP A 227 -9.91 -3.95 3.57
C TRP A 227 -8.55 -3.29 3.32
N ALA A 228 -7.96 -3.59 2.17
CA ALA A 228 -6.84 -2.87 1.61
C ALA A 228 -7.38 -1.66 0.84
N VAL A 229 -6.93 -0.47 1.22
CA VAL A 229 -7.18 0.76 0.48
C VAL A 229 -5.94 1.08 -0.33
N ILE A 230 -6.11 1.29 -1.62
CA ILE A 230 -5.06 1.67 -2.55
C ILE A 230 -5.46 2.98 -3.19
N ILE A 231 -4.52 3.91 -3.29
CA ILE A 231 -4.75 5.25 -3.79
C ILE A 231 -3.74 5.52 -4.88
N GLU A 232 -4.24 5.88 -6.05
CA GLU A 232 -3.41 6.29 -7.17
C GLU A 232 -3.56 7.78 -7.41
N VAL A 233 -2.43 8.49 -7.41
CA VAL A 233 -2.40 9.91 -7.75
C VAL A 233 -1.89 10.05 -9.18
N ARG A 234 -2.72 10.59 -10.06
CA ARG A 234 -2.40 10.89 -11.46
C ARG A 234 -2.18 12.37 -11.65
N ALA A 235 -1.15 12.74 -12.39
CA ALA A 235 -0.83 14.15 -12.62
C ALA A 235 -1.90 14.85 -13.49
N GLY A 236 -2.29 16.07 -13.10
CA GLY A 236 -3.36 16.82 -13.74
C GLY A 236 -2.99 17.59 -15.02
N GLY A 237 -1.71 17.87 -15.23
CA GLY A 237 -1.28 18.72 -16.34
C GLY A 237 0.16 18.53 -16.79
N GLY A 238 0.48 19.10 -17.95
CA GLY A 238 1.80 19.02 -18.57
C GLY A 238 2.09 17.66 -19.25
N MET A 239 3.36 17.38 -19.52
CA MET A 239 3.79 16.17 -20.25
C MET A 239 3.50 14.85 -19.52
N ARG A 240 3.08 14.89 -18.25
CA ARG A 240 2.78 13.72 -17.42
C ARG A 240 1.29 13.53 -17.17
N GLN A 241 0.42 14.28 -17.85
CA GLN A 241 -1.02 14.24 -17.62
C GLN A 241 -1.54 12.79 -17.74
N GLY A 242 -2.27 12.35 -16.71
CA GLY A 242 -2.83 11.00 -16.62
C GLY A 242 -1.85 9.91 -16.18
N GLN A 243 -0.55 10.20 -16.05
CA GLN A 243 0.43 9.25 -15.51
C GLN A 243 0.28 9.15 -13.99
N THR A 244 0.24 7.93 -13.44
CA THR A 244 0.35 7.71 -11.99
C THR A 244 1.72 8.18 -11.52
N ILE A 245 1.74 9.19 -10.66
CA ILE A 245 2.95 9.82 -10.11
C ILE A 245 3.26 9.36 -8.69
N ALA A 246 2.24 8.90 -7.97
CA ALA A 246 2.39 8.35 -6.63
C ALA A 246 1.30 7.30 -6.39
N ARG A 247 1.62 6.32 -5.54
CA ARG A 247 0.66 5.33 -5.06
C ARG A 247 0.81 5.20 -3.56
N TYR A 248 -0.30 5.23 -2.85
CA TYR A 248 -0.33 5.00 -1.41
C TYR A 248 -1.23 3.81 -1.12
N GLY A 249 -1.02 3.17 0.01
CA GLY A 249 -1.95 2.17 0.48
C GLY A 249 -1.86 1.92 1.97
N GLY A 250 -2.93 1.34 2.47
CA GLY A 250 -3.06 0.99 3.88
C GLY A 250 -4.15 -0.01 4.10
N VAL A 251 -4.10 -0.71 5.23
CA VAL A 251 -5.15 -1.65 5.61
C VAL A 251 -6.03 -1.02 6.68
N THR A 252 -7.34 -1.20 6.57
CA THR A 252 -8.34 -0.72 7.53
C THR A 252 -9.28 -1.85 7.92
N SER A 253 -9.79 -1.81 9.16
CA SER A 253 -10.83 -2.73 9.59
C SER A 253 -12.18 -2.01 9.56
N ILE A 254 -13.14 -2.61 8.86
CA ILE A 254 -14.49 -2.07 8.68
C ILE A 254 -15.46 -3.13 9.15
N ARG A 255 -16.19 -2.83 10.23
CA ARG A 255 -17.18 -3.76 10.78
C ARG A 255 -18.57 -3.37 10.32
N ILE A 256 -19.10 -4.11 9.38
CA ILE A 256 -20.51 -4.05 8.98
C ILE A 256 -21.29 -4.65 10.17
N ASN A 257 -22.14 -3.86 10.84
CA ASN A 257 -23.03 -4.27 11.96
C ASN A 257 -22.50 -4.26 13.40
N SER A 258 -21.32 -3.69 13.72
CA SER A 258 -21.03 -3.44 15.13
C SER A 258 -21.84 -2.22 15.60
N SER A 259 -22.94 -2.47 16.32
CA SER A 259 -23.67 -1.45 17.05
C SER A 259 -22.70 -0.71 17.99
N SER A 260 -22.25 0.47 17.55
CA SER A 260 -21.59 1.53 18.33
C SER A 260 -21.00 1.09 19.68
N ARG A 261 -19.85 0.41 19.67
CA ARG A 261 -18.97 0.45 20.85
C ARG A 261 -18.17 1.74 20.76
N THR A 262 -18.58 2.72 21.56
CA THR A 262 -17.83 3.92 21.92
C THR A 262 -16.51 3.50 22.59
N GLY A 263 -15.52 3.15 21.79
CA GLY A 263 -14.14 2.87 22.21
C GLY A 263 -13.21 3.52 21.21
N ASN A 264 -12.61 4.64 21.61
CA ASN A 264 -11.72 5.47 20.79
C ASN A 264 -10.59 4.64 20.14
N PRO A 265 -10.49 4.55 18.81
CA PRO A 265 -9.25 4.17 18.15
C PRO A 265 -8.39 5.44 18.00
N GLN A 266 -7.73 5.84 19.09
CA GLN A 266 -6.48 6.60 19.01
C GLN A 266 -5.41 5.53 18.74
N GLU A 267 -4.63 5.53 17.66
CA GLU A 267 -3.61 6.53 17.39
C GLU A 267 -3.12 6.61 15.91
N LEU A 268 -3.84 6.06 14.91
CA LEU A 268 -3.42 6.18 13.51
C LEU A 268 -4.52 6.68 12.55
N GLY A 269 -5.65 7.19 13.03
CA GLY A 269 -6.81 7.38 12.16
C GLY A 269 -7.42 6.02 11.78
N ALA A 270 -8.26 5.94 10.76
CA ALA A 270 -9.02 4.73 10.42
C ALA A 270 -8.16 3.52 9.94
N PHE A 271 -6.83 3.64 9.90
CA PHE A 271 -5.95 2.68 9.24
C PHE A 271 -4.99 2.00 10.23
N ILE A 272 -4.75 0.71 10.01
CA ILE A 272 -3.78 -0.14 10.72
C ILE A 272 -2.38 0.10 10.15
N THR A 273 -2.27 0.17 8.83
CA THR A 273 -1.03 0.49 8.11
C THR A 273 -1.25 1.61 7.12
N TRP A 274 -0.18 2.34 6.81
CA TRP A 274 -0.15 3.33 5.75
C TRP A 274 1.26 3.48 5.22
N ARG A 275 1.45 3.37 3.90
CA ARG A 275 2.76 3.58 3.26
C ARG A 275 2.61 3.99 1.79
N GLU A 276 3.68 4.53 1.24
CA GLU A 276 3.84 4.68 -0.20
C GLU A 276 4.10 3.29 -0.80
N LEU A 277 3.50 3.02 -1.96
CA LEU A 277 3.63 1.76 -2.70
C LEU A 277 4.45 1.98 -3.96
N GLU A 278 5.10 0.92 -4.41
CA GLU A 278 5.86 0.98 -5.66
C GLU A 278 4.93 1.13 -6.87
N LEU A 279 5.39 1.92 -7.84
CA LEU A 279 4.69 2.14 -9.11
C LEU A 279 4.92 0.93 -10.04
N GLY A 280 4.16 -0.14 -9.79
CA GLY A 280 4.11 -1.35 -10.63
C GLY A 280 2.78 -1.52 -11.39
N GLN A 281 2.79 -2.38 -12.41
CA GLN A 281 1.57 -2.75 -13.16
C GLN A 281 0.61 -3.59 -12.31
N ASP A 282 1.14 -4.46 -11.46
CA ASP A 282 0.35 -5.34 -10.60
C ASP A 282 0.35 -4.86 -9.14
N TYR A 283 -0.80 -5.00 -8.49
CA TYR A 283 -0.97 -4.70 -7.07
C TYR A 283 -0.59 -5.92 -6.24
N ASP A 284 0.57 -5.88 -5.60
CA ASP A 284 0.96 -6.87 -4.61
C ASP A 284 0.49 -6.40 -3.22
N LEU A 285 -0.58 -7.03 -2.71
CA LEU A 285 -1.12 -6.72 -1.38
C LEU A 285 -0.12 -7.01 -0.26
N SER A 286 0.88 -7.87 -0.49
CA SER A 286 1.92 -8.12 0.50
C SER A 286 2.74 -6.88 0.82
N GLN A 287 2.80 -5.91 -0.09
CA GLN A 287 3.43 -4.61 0.18
C GLN A 287 2.72 -3.83 1.28
N LEU A 288 1.46 -4.13 1.64
CA LEU A 288 0.72 -3.43 2.68
C LEU A 288 1.00 -3.95 4.10
N TYR A 289 1.61 -5.12 4.19
CA TYR A 289 2.00 -5.80 5.42
C TYR A 289 3.46 -5.47 5.74
#